data_AF-A0A9X2F750-F1
#
_entry.id   AF-A0A9X2F750-F1
#
_cell.length_a   1.000
_cell.length_b   1.000
_cell.length_c   1.000
_cell.angle_alpha   90.00
_cell.angle_beta   90.00
_cell.angle_gamma   90.00
#
_symmetry.space_group_name_H-M   'P 1'
#
loop_
_entity.id
_entity.type
_entity.pdbx_description
1 polymer ?
#
loop_
_entity_poly.entity_id
_entity_poly.type
_entity_poly.pdbx_seq_one_letter_code
_entity_poly.pdbx_strand_id
1 'polypeptide(L)'
;MSKYLFLGLFFISSTILQCPAQTLEDARKDLNKLLEQRSSLFQEWKRNNEERNAFFGGQSKNDLKQVIATQQRIIEMDNRIMDAIDRLNIVKNSSVIEKKDSLSNQTFRFNSEQMRLQNIIKQRESRIAVLKEDIRYHEKTENTLKGAFVISLAALIGLGLWIWSKR
;
A
#
# COMPACT_ATOMS: atom_id res chain seq x y z
N MET A 1 48.69 16.64 -22.41
CA MET A 1 48.24 15.30 -21.97
C MET A 1 47.85 15.30 -20.48
N SER A 2 46.85 16.09 -20.07
CA SER A 2 46.48 16.22 -18.64
C SER A 2 44.96 16.20 -18.37
N LYS A 3 44.12 16.23 -19.41
CA LYS A 3 42.65 16.33 -19.26
C LYS A 3 41.92 14.99 -19.13
N TYR A 4 42.57 13.86 -19.38
CA TYR A 4 41.95 12.53 -19.30
C TYR A 4 42.25 11.78 -17.99
N LEU A 5 43.17 12.28 -17.17
CA LEU A 5 43.49 11.69 -15.86
C LEU A 5 42.43 12.04 -14.79
N PHE A 6 41.64 13.08 -15.01
CA PHE A 6 40.61 13.52 -14.07
C PHE A 6 39.24 12.88 -14.29
N LEU A 7 39.00 12.26 -15.46
CA LEU A 7 37.72 11.64 -15.79
C LEU A 7 37.61 10.17 -15.30
N GLY A 8 38.74 9.53 -14.95
CA GLY A 8 38.78 8.15 -14.48
C GLY A 8 38.55 7.96 -12.98
N LEU A 9 38.56 9.04 -12.18
CA LEU A 9 38.54 8.98 -10.72
C LEU A 9 37.16 9.14 -10.08
N PHE A 10 36.12 9.39 -10.88
CA PHE A 10 34.76 9.61 -10.39
C PHE A 10 33.86 8.35 -10.41
N PHE A 11 34.37 7.20 -10.84
CA PHE A 11 33.57 6.00 -11.06
C PHE A 11 33.62 4.95 -9.92
N ILE A 12 34.28 5.25 -8.79
CA ILE A 12 34.59 4.22 -7.76
C ILE A 12 33.82 4.40 -6.44
N SER A 13 33.07 5.50 -6.19
CA SER A 13 32.59 5.76 -4.82
C SER A 13 31.16 5.33 -4.47
N SER A 14 30.40 4.68 -5.35
CA SER A 14 29.00 4.33 -5.07
C SER A 14 28.78 2.84 -4.84
N THR A 15 29.60 2.20 -4.00
CA THR A 15 29.19 0.98 -3.31
C THR A 15 28.41 1.39 -2.07
N ILE A 16 27.12 1.63 -2.24
CA ILE A 16 26.18 1.71 -1.14
C ILE A 16 26.21 0.33 -0.45
N LEU A 17 26.67 0.29 0.81
CA LEU A 17 26.45 -0.86 1.67
C LEU A 17 24.94 -1.09 1.77
N GLN A 18 24.41 -2.03 0.99
CA GLN A 18 23.10 -2.60 1.24
C GLN A 18 23.22 -3.44 2.51
N CYS A 19 22.85 -2.85 3.64
CA CYS A 19 22.51 -3.62 4.83
C CYS A 19 21.32 -4.53 4.44
N PRO A 20 21.45 -5.86 4.47
CA PRO A 20 20.33 -6.73 4.14
C PRO A 20 19.21 -6.45 5.15
N ALA A 21 18.11 -5.86 4.66
CA ALA A 21 16.92 -5.68 5.46
C ALA A 21 16.43 -7.08 5.87
N GLN A 22 16.61 -7.42 7.13
CA GLN A 22 16.24 -8.74 7.64
C GLN A 22 14.73 -8.91 7.51
N THR A 23 14.31 -9.90 6.72
CA THR A 23 12.88 -10.12 6.48
C THR A 23 12.23 -10.76 7.70
N LEU A 24 10.90 -10.63 7.83
CA LEU A 24 10.14 -11.25 8.92
C LEU A 24 10.36 -12.78 8.96
N GLU A 25 10.46 -13.42 7.79
CA GLU A 25 10.70 -14.86 7.69
C GLU A 25 12.11 -15.24 8.13
N ASP A 26 13.12 -14.43 7.82
CA ASP A 26 14.49 -14.65 8.28
C ASP A 26 14.58 -14.53 9.82
N ALA A 27 13.91 -13.53 10.40
CA ALA A 27 13.85 -13.37 11.86
C ALA A 27 13.12 -14.56 12.54
N ARG A 28 12.05 -15.08 11.91
CA ARG A 28 11.32 -16.25 12.42
C ARG A 28 12.14 -17.53 12.32
N LYS A 29 12.88 -17.71 11.23
CA LYS A 29 13.77 -18.85 11.03
C LYS A 29 14.91 -18.86 12.04
N ASP A 30 15.50 -17.69 12.32
CA ASP A 30 16.52 -17.52 13.35
C ASP A 30 16.00 -17.89 14.75
N LEU A 31 14.82 -17.39 15.12
CA LEU A 31 14.16 -17.75 16.38
C LEU A 31 13.92 -19.25 16.52
N ASN A 32 13.40 -19.90 15.47
CA ASN A 32 13.15 -21.34 15.48
C ASN A 32 14.44 -22.15 15.69
N LYS A 33 15.54 -21.71 15.07
CA LYS A 33 16.86 -22.33 15.27
C LYS A 33 17.34 -22.23 16.71
N LEU A 34 17.18 -21.05 17.33
CA LEU A 34 17.54 -20.86 18.75
C LEU A 34 16.69 -21.73 19.69
N LEU A 35 15.39 -21.86 19.41
CA LEU A 35 14.48 -22.73 20.16
C LEU A 35 14.87 -24.22 20.04
N GLU A 36 15.28 -24.66 18.84
CA GLU A 36 15.78 -26.01 18.62
C GLU A 36 17.07 -26.29 19.41
N GLN A 37 18.01 -25.34 19.39
CA GLN A 37 19.25 -25.42 20.17
C GLN A 37 18.96 -25.47 21.68
N ARG A 38 18.02 -24.66 22.17
CA ARG A 38 17.57 -24.70 23.56
C ARG A 38 16.96 -26.05 23.93
N SER A 39 16.12 -26.62 23.06
CA SER A 39 15.51 -27.93 23.28
C SER A 39 16.56 -29.03 23.42
N SER A 40 17.59 -29.02 22.57
CA SER A 40 18.71 -29.96 22.66
C SER A 40 19.47 -29.82 23.99
N LEU A 41 19.79 -28.59 24.41
CA LEU A 41 20.45 -28.34 25.70
C LEU A 41 19.59 -28.77 26.89
N PHE A 42 18.28 -28.58 26.81
CA PHE A 42 17.35 -29.00 27.85
C PHE A 42 17.25 -30.53 27.95
N GLN A 43 17.28 -31.23 26.81
CA GLN A 43 17.34 -32.70 26.80
C GLN A 43 18.65 -33.21 27.38
N GLU A 44 19.78 -32.58 27.05
CA GLU A 44 21.09 -32.92 27.65
C GLU A 44 21.06 -32.70 29.16
N TRP A 45 20.55 -31.57 29.63
CA TRP A 45 20.37 -31.29 31.05
C TRP A 45 19.47 -32.33 31.73
N LYS A 46 18.34 -32.67 31.11
CA LYS A 46 17.39 -33.66 31.64
C LYS A 46 18.04 -35.03 31.76
N ARG A 47 18.72 -35.51 30.71
CA ARG A 47 19.46 -36.77 30.73
C ARG A 47 20.53 -36.77 31.83
N ASN A 48 21.36 -35.73 31.89
CA ASN A 48 22.39 -35.60 32.91
C ASN A 48 21.79 -35.58 34.31
N ASN A 49 20.59 -35.01 34.49
CA ASN A 49 19.91 -34.98 35.77
C ASN A 49 19.25 -36.32 36.14
N GLU A 50 18.75 -37.08 35.17
CA GLU A 50 18.13 -38.40 35.35
C GLU A 50 19.16 -39.50 35.60
N GLU A 51 20.26 -39.53 34.83
CA GLU A 51 21.39 -40.46 35.03
C GLU A 51 21.99 -40.31 36.43
N ARG A 52 22.00 -39.08 36.97
CA ARG A 52 22.45 -38.77 38.33
C ARG A 52 21.54 -39.33 39.43
N ASN A 53 20.24 -39.52 39.18
CA ASN A 53 19.32 -40.10 40.16
C ASN A 53 19.33 -41.63 40.17
N ALA A 54 19.81 -42.26 39.09
CA ALA A 54 19.73 -43.70 38.88
C ALA A 54 20.98 -44.48 39.34
N PHE A 55 22.19 -43.90 39.30
CA PHE A 55 23.41 -44.69 39.39
C PHE A 55 23.92 -44.92 40.82
N PHE A 56 24.11 -43.90 41.65
CA PHE A 56 24.49 -44.07 43.07
C PHE A 56 24.05 -42.83 43.86
N GLY A 57 23.41 -43.02 45.01
CA GLY A 57 22.73 -41.98 45.81
C GLY A 57 23.63 -40.91 46.46
N GLY A 58 24.60 -40.36 45.74
CA GLY A 58 25.46 -39.25 46.18
C GLY A 58 26.00 -38.47 44.99
N GLN A 59 25.74 -37.16 44.95
CA GLN A 59 26.19 -36.28 43.87
C GLN A 59 27.70 -36.03 43.99
N SER A 60 28.47 -36.33 42.95
CA SER A 60 29.87 -35.87 42.87
C SER A 60 29.91 -34.35 42.63
N LYS A 61 30.90 -33.67 43.22
CA LYS A 61 31.15 -32.24 42.96
C LYS A 61 31.38 -31.94 41.48
N ASN A 62 31.92 -32.89 40.71
CA ASN A 62 32.16 -32.70 39.29
C ASN A 62 30.86 -32.68 38.48
N ASP A 63 29.92 -33.58 38.80
CA ASP A 63 28.62 -33.67 38.12
C ASP A 63 27.77 -32.43 38.39
N LEU A 64 27.84 -31.90 39.62
CA LEU A 64 27.21 -30.63 39.98
C LEU A 64 27.73 -29.46 39.13
N LYS A 65 29.05 -29.39 38.91
CA LYS A 65 29.63 -28.36 38.03
C LYS A 65 29.15 -28.50 36.60
N GLN A 66 29.01 -29.72 36.09
CA GLN A 66 28.52 -29.95 34.73
C GLN A 66 27.06 -29.52 34.57
N VAL A 67 26.19 -29.85 35.53
CA VAL A 67 24.78 -29.41 35.51
C VAL A 67 24.66 -27.89 35.58
N ILE A 68 25.43 -27.25 36.46
CA ILE A 68 25.47 -25.78 36.56
C ILE A 68 25.95 -25.16 35.23
N ALA A 69 26.99 -25.72 34.62
CA ALA A 69 27.48 -25.23 33.32
C ALA A 69 26.43 -25.38 32.21
N THR A 70 25.71 -26.51 32.15
CA THR A 70 24.62 -26.69 31.19
C THR A 70 23.47 -25.71 31.46
N GLN A 71 23.12 -25.46 32.73
CA GLN A 71 22.11 -24.47 33.10
C GLN A 71 22.54 -23.04 32.69
N GLN A 72 23.80 -22.68 32.89
CA GLN A 72 24.32 -21.39 32.42
C GLN A 72 24.18 -21.23 30.91
N ARG A 73 24.51 -22.27 30.12
CA ARG A 73 24.29 -22.25 28.66
C ARG A 73 22.81 -22.12 28.29
N ILE A 74 21.90 -22.76 29.02
CA ILE A 74 20.46 -22.61 28.80
C ILE A 74 20.03 -21.16 29.06
N ILE A 75 20.49 -20.54 30.15
CA ILE A 75 20.18 -19.14 30.46
C ILE A 75 20.72 -18.20 29.38
N GLU A 76 21.95 -18.40 28.91
CA GLU A 76 22.53 -17.62 27.81
C GLU A 76 21.71 -17.78 26.52
N MET A 77 21.23 -18.99 26.24
CA MET A 77 20.35 -19.24 25.09
C MET A 77 19.01 -18.54 25.25
N ASP A 78 18.43 -18.55 26.45
CA ASP A 78 17.15 -17.88 26.75
C ASP A 78 17.24 -16.37 26.56
N ASN A 79 18.37 -15.76 26.94
CA ASN A 79 18.64 -14.34 26.67
C ASN A 79 18.70 -14.07 25.15
N ARG A 80 19.40 -14.92 24.38
CA ARG A 80 19.46 -14.77 22.92
C ARG A 80 18.10 -14.95 22.25
N ILE A 81 17.27 -15.86 22.78
CA ILE A 81 15.89 -16.06 22.33
C ILE A 81 15.06 -14.81 22.60
N MET A 82 15.18 -14.19 23.78
CA MET A 82 14.49 -12.93 24.07
C MET A 82 14.90 -11.82 23.11
N ASP A 83 16.20 -11.64 22.88
CA ASP A 83 16.67 -10.66 21.91
C ASP A 83 16.11 -10.93 20.50
N ALA A 84 15.99 -12.20 20.10
CA ALA A 84 15.42 -12.59 18.82
C ALA A 84 13.91 -12.34 18.74
N ILE A 85 13.17 -12.56 19.83
CA ILE A 85 11.74 -12.24 19.94
C ILE A 85 11.53 -10.74 19.81
N ASP A 86 12.34 -9.93 20.49
CA ASP A 86 12.25 -8.47 20.42
C ASP A 86 12.54 -7.96 19.00
N ARG A 87 13.58 -8.50 18.34
CA ARG A 87 13.84 -8.21 16.92
C ARG A 87 12.65 -8.58 16.04
N LEU A 88 12.04 -9.75 16.23
CA LEU A 88 10.87 -10.18 15.47
C LEU A 88 9.69 -9.23 15.69
N ASN A 89 9.44 -8.81 16.93
CA ASN A 89 8.37 -7.86 17.26
C ASN A 89 8.60 -6.49 16.60
N ILE A 90 9.83 -5.97 16.60
CA ILE A 90 10.19 -4.73 15.93
C ILE A 90 9.92 -4.83 14.43
N VAL A 91 10.41 -5.88 13.76
CA VAL A 91 10.21 -6.09 12.32
C VAL A 91 8.72 -6.24 11.98
N LYS A 92 7.99 -7.01 12.79
CA LYS A 92 6.54 -7.18 12.63
C LYS A 92 5.80 -5.84 12.77
N ASN A 93 6.05 -5.09 13.84
CA ASN A 93 5.40 -3.81 14.08
C ASN A 93 5.73 -2.80 12.98
N SER A 94 6.99 -2.73 12.55
CA SER A 94 7.41 -1.90 11.42
C SER A 94 6.64 -2.26 10.15
N SER A 95 6.52 -3.55 9.83
CA SER A 95 5.78 -4.01 8.65
C SER A 95 4.28 -3.70 8.72
N VAL A 96 3.70 -3.71 9.93
CA VAL A 96 2.29 -3.38 10.15
C VAL A 96 2.07 -1.88 9.98
N ILE A 97 2.95 -1.05 10.52
CA ILE A 97 2.90 0.41 10.37
C ILE A 97 3.04 0.79 8.90
N GLU A 98 4.03 0.22 8.20
CA GLU A 98 4.25 0.47 6.77
C GLU A 98 3.02 0.10 5.93
N LYS A 99 2.42 -1.08 6.18
CA LYS A 99 1.19 -1.50 5.50
C LYS A 99 0.02 -0.56 5.80
N LYS A 100 -0.11 -0.12 7.05
CA LYS A 100 -1.17 0.81 7.47
C LYS A 100 -1.02 2.16 6.76
N ASP A 101 0.19 2.70 6.73
CA ASP A 101 0.47 4.00 6.10
C ASP A 101 0.27 3.93 4.58
N SER A 102 0.69 2.83 3.96
CA SER A 102 0.43 2.57 2.53
C SER A 102 -1.07 2.52 2.22
N LEU A 103 -1.86 1.79 3.03
CA LEU A 103 -3.30 1.70 2.87
C LEU A 103 -4.00 3.06 3.10
N SER A 104 -3.55 3.82 4.09
CA SER A 104 -4.05 5.16 4.36
C SER A 104 -3.80 6.08 3.17
N ASN A 105 -2.58 6.08 2.63
CA ASN A 105 -2.21 6.86 1.45
C ASN A 105 -3.03 6.44 0.22
N GLN A 106 -3.22 5.14 -0.01
CA GLN A 106 -4.05 4.65 -1.10
C GLN A 106 -5.50 5.11 -0.96
N THR A 107 -6.05 5.04 0.25
CA THR A 107 -7.41 5.50 0.55
C THR A 107 -7.57 7.00 0.32
N PHE A 108 -6.59 7.80 0.75
CA PHE A 108 -6.55 9.24 0.51
C PHE A 108 -6.52 9.56 -0.99
N ARG A 109 -5.66 8.88 -1.75
CA ARG A 109 -5.60 9.03 -3.21
C ARG A 109 -6.94 8.68 -3.86
N PHE A 110 -7.53 7.55 -3.49
CA PHE A 110 -8.83 7.13 -4.03
C PHE A 110 -9.94 8.14 -3.74
N ASN A 111 -10.01 8.67 -2.52
CA ASN A 111 -10.98 9.72 -2.16
C ASN A 111 -10.75 11.01 -2.98
N SER A 112 -9.49 11.43 -3.13
CA SER A 112 -9.16 12.60 -3.96
C SER A 112 -9.57 12.43 -5.42
N GLU A 113 -9.38 11.22 -5.98
CA GLU A 113 -9.80 10.89 -7.34
C GLU A 113 -11.32 10.84 -7.46
N GLN A 114 -12.01 10.27 -6.47
CA GLN A 114 -13.47 10.22 -6.44
C GLN A 114 -14.05 11.64 -6.42
N MET A 115 -13.51 12.54 -5.61
CA MET A 115 -13.92 13.95 -5.57
C MET A 115 -13.66 14.66 -6.92
N ARG A 116 -12.49 14.41 -7.53
CA ARG A 116 -12.17 14.92 -8.87
C ARG A 116 -13.17 14.44 -9.92
N LEU A 117 -13.50 13.16 -9.93
CA LEU A 117 -14.45 12.56 -10.86
C LEU A 117 -15.86 13.13 -10.64
N GLN A 118 -16.31 13.28 -9.40
CA GLN A 118 -17.59 13.92 -9.10
C GLN A 118 -17.64 15.36 -9.63
N ASN A 119 -16.57 16.13 -9.47
CA ASN A 119 -16.51 17.48 -10.01
C ASN A 119 -16.57 17.50 -11.54
N ILE A 120 -15.91 16.56 -12.21
CA ILE A 120 -15.98 16.41 -13.67
C ILE A 120 -17.40 16.05 -14.10
N ILE A 121 -18.08 15.14 -13.39
CA ILE A 121 -19.47 14.77 -13.67
C ILE A 121 -20.37 16.00 -13.55
N LYS A 122 -20.29 16.74 -12.43
CA LYS A 122 -21.07 17.96 -12.23
C LYS A 122 -20.83 19.01 -13.33
N GLN A 123 -19.58 19.18 -13.76
CA GLN A 123 -19.25 20.08 -14.87
C GLN A 123 -19.82 19.59 -16.21
N ARG A 124 -19.85 18.28 -16.46
CA ARG A 124 -20.47 17.73 -17.68
C ARG A 124 -21.98 17.87 -17.64
N GLU A 125 -22.61 17.61 -16.50
CA GLU A 125 -24.06 17.80 -16.31
C GLU A 125 -24.47 19.25 -16.55
N SER A 126 -23.72 20.22 -16.00
CA SER A 126 -24.02 21.64 -16.24
C SER A 126 -23.87 22.03 -17.71
N ARG A 127 -22.82 21.53 -18.40
CA ARG A 127 -22.68 21.73 -19.86
C ARG A 127 -23.85 21.14 -20.63
N ILE A 128 -24.27 19.91 -20.30
CA ILE A 128 -25.42 19.27 -20.95
C ILE A 128 -26.69 20.10 -20.73
N ALA A 129 -26.89 20.66 -19.53
CA ALA A 129 -28.04 21.50 -19.24
C ALA A 129 -28.04 22.77 -20.11
N VAL A 130 -26.90 23.45 -20.23
CA VAL A 130 -26.75 24.63 -21.10
C VAL A 130 -27.00 24.27 -22.57
N LEU A 131 -26.41 23.18 -23.08
CA LEU A 131 -26.63 22.74 -24.46
C LEU A 131 -28.11 22.39 -24.71
N LYS A 132 -28.80 21.76 -23.76
CA LYS A 132 -30.24 21.49 -23.87
C LYS A 132 -31.08 22.76 -23.90
N GLU A 133 -30.68 23.78 -23.15
CA GLU A 133 -31.36 25.08 -23.19
C GLU A 133 -31.15 25.77 -24.54
N ASP A 134 -29.92 25.74 -25.05
CA ASP A 134 -29.58 26.30 -26.36
C ASP A 134 -30.35 25.62 -27.50
N ILE A 135 -30.42 24.28 -27.50
CA ILE A 135 -31.24 23.51 -28.45
C ILE A 135 -32.71 23.93 -28.37
N ARG A 136 -33.28 24.04 -27.16
CA ARG A 136 -34.68 24.47 -26.97
C ARG A 136 -34.92 25.89 -27.46
N TYR A 137 -33.96 26.79 -27.26
CA TYR A 137 -34.04 28.16 -27.74
C TYR A 137 -34.06 28.19 -29.27
N HIS A 138 -33.13 27.50 -29.92
CA HIS A 138 -33.06 27.40 -31.37
C HIS A 138 -34.33 26.79 -31.96
N GLU A 139 -34.83 25.68 -31.41
CA GLU A 139 -36.08 25.05 -31.85
C GLU A 139 -37.28 26.02 -31.76
N LYS A 140 -37.37 26.78 -30.66
CA LYS A 140 -38.44 27.78 -30.50
C LYS A 140 -38.33 28.89 -31.54
N THR A 141 -37.12 29.41 -31.79
CA THR A 141 -36.91 30.46 -32.80
C THR A 141 -37.21 29.99 -34.22
N GLU A 142 -36.84 28.75 -34.56
CA GLU A 142 -37.19 28.18 -35.85
C GLU A 142 -38.70 28.04 -36.02
N ASN A 143 -39.40 27.56 -34.98
CA ASN A 143 -40.84 27.36 -35.06
C ASN A 143 -41.60 28.69 -35.15
N THR A 144 -41.15 29.74 -34.46
CA THR A 144 -41.75 31.08 -34.60
C THR A 144 -41.48 31.68 -35.97
N LEU A 145 -40.26 31.54 -36.51
CA LEU A 145 -39.92 31.98 -37.87
C LEU A 145 -40.74 31.24 -38.93
N LYS A 146 -40.85 29.91 -38.83
CA LYS A 146 -41.69 29.10 -39.73
C LYS A 146 -43.15 29.52 -39.66
N GLY A 147 -43.69 29.75 -38.45
CA GLY A 147 -45.05 30.24 -38.27
C GLY A 147 -45.28 31.62 -38.89
N ALA A 148 -44.36 32.57 -38.65
CA ALA A 148 -44.43 33.92 -39.22
C ALA A 148 -44.38 33.89 -40.76
N PHE A 149 -43.53 33.02 -41.33
CA PHE A 149 -43.44 32.83 -42.79
C PHE A 149 -44.76 32.32 -43.38
N VAL A 150 -45.39 31.33 -42.74
CA VAL A 150 -46.69 30.79 -43.19
C VAL A 150 -47.80 31.86 -43.12
N ILE A 151 -47.86 32.64 -42.03
CA ILE A 151 -48.83 33.73 -41.89
C ILE A 151 -48.62 34.80 -42.97
N SER A 152 -47.37 35.18 -43.24
CA SER A 152 -47.04 36.14 -44.28
C SER A 152 -47.44 35.64 -45.67
N LEU A 153 -47.21 34.35 -45.97
CA LEU A 153 -47.61 33.75 -47.24
C LEU A 153 -49.14 33.73 -47.40
N ALA A 154 -49.87 33.38 -46.33
CA ALA A 154 -51.33 33.42 -46.32
C ALA A 154 -51.88 34.83 -46.52
N ALA A 155 -51.26 35.85 -45.92
CA ALA A 155 -51.64 37.24 -46.09
C ALA A 155 -51.47 37.72 -47.54
N LEU A 156 -50.37 37.33 -48.21
CA LEU A 156 -50.14 37.65 -49.63
C LEU A 156 -51.20 37.00 -50.53
N ILE A 157 -51.55 35.74 -50.28
CA ILE A 157 -52.61 35.04 -51.02
C ILE A 157 -53.97 35.73 -50.80
N GLY A 158 -54.29 36.09 -49.56
CA GLY A 158 -55.53 36.80 -49.23
C GLY A 158 -55.65 38.15 -49.92
N LEU A 159 -54.56 38.94 -49.95
CA LEU A 159 -54.51 40.21 -50.68
C LEU A 159 -54.67 40.01 -52.19
N GLY A 160 -54.06 38.97 -52.77
CA GLY A 160 -54.20 38.63 -54.17
C GLY A 160 -55.65 38.32 -54.57
N LEU A 161 -56.35 37.51 -53.77
CA LEU A 161 -57.76 37.20 -53.99
C LEU A 161 -58.67 38.43 -53.86
N TRP A 162 -58.39 39.31 -52.90
CA TRP A 162 -59.17 40.55 -52.70
C TRP A 162 -59.01 41.53 -53.87
N ILE A 163 -57.80 41.68 -54.42
CA ILE A 163 -57.56 42.51 -55.61
C ILE A 163 -58.30 41.93 -56.82
N TRP A 164 -58.28 40.60 -56.99
CA TRP A 164 -58.97 39.94 -58.09
C TRP A 164 -60.49 40.10 -58.02
N SER A 165 -61.10 40.00 -56.83
CA SER A 165 -62.55 40.18 -56.66
C SER A 165 -63.03 41.61 -56.87
N LYS A 166 -62.12 42.60 -56.81
CA LYS A 166 -62.46 44.03 -56.97
C LYS A 166 -62.34 44.50 -58.43
N ARG A 167 -61.77 43.67 -59.31
CA ARG A 167 -61.59 43.94 -60.74
C ARG A 167 -62.71 43.28 -61.53
#